data_AF-A0A3S4JAC7-F1
#
_entry.id   AF-A0A3S4JAC7-F1
#
_cell.length_a   1.000
_cell.length_b   1.000
_cell.length_c   1.000
_cell.angle_alpha   90.00
_cell.angle_beta   90.00
_cell.angle_gamma   90.00
#
_symmetry.space_group_name_H-M   'P 1'
#
loop_
_entity.id
_entity.type
_entity.pdbx_description
1 polymer ?
#
loop_
_entity_poly.entity_id
_entity_poly.type
_entity_poly.pdbx_seq_one_letter_code
_entity_poly.pdbx_strand_id
1 'polypeptide(L)' 'MNALSLQEVHVSGDGSHFQVIAVGEMFDGMSRVKKQQTVYGPLMEYIADNRIHAVSIKAYTPAEWGARS' A
#
# COMPACT_ATOMS: atom_id res chain seq x y z
N MET A 1 2.98 11.63 12.57
CA MET A 1 3.11 12.16 11.19
C MET A 1 2.55 11.12 10.25
N ASN A 2 1.65 11.49 9.33
CA ASN A 2 1.21 10.58 8.27
C ASN A 2 2.27 10.59 7.17
N ALA A 3 2.82 9.41 6.83
CA ALA A 3 3.89 9.30 5.84
C ALA A 3 3.40 9.52 4.40
N LEU A 4 2.09 9.33 4.14
CA LEU A 4 1.48 9.40 2.81
C LEU A 4 0.10 10.04 2.87
N SER A 5 -0.26 10.80 1.83
CA SER A 5 -1.59 11.41 1.66
C SER A 5 -2.51 10.45 0.90
N LEU A 6 -3.09 9.50 1.62
CA LEU A 6 -3.99 8.47 1.09
C LEU A 6 -5.45 8.82 1.40
N GLN A 7 -6.36 8.49 0.48
CA GLN A 7 -7.81 8.61 0.70
C GLN A 7 -8.37 7.38 1.40
N GLU A 8 -7.95 6.18 0.97
CA GLU A 8 -8.35 4.93 1.61
C GLU A 8 -7.17 3.99 1.77
N VAL A 9 -7.22 3.17 2.82
CA VAL A 9 -6.27 2.09 3.05
C VAL A 9 -7.04 0.85 3.50
N HIS A 10 -6.86 -0.24 2.78
CA HIS A 10 -7.43 -1.54 3.13
C HIS A 10 -6.29 -2.48 3.51
N VAL A 11 -6.33 -3.00 4.73
CA VAL A 11 -5.36 -3.97 5.23
C VAL A 11 -6.08 -5.29 5.47
N SER A 12 -5.58 -6.35 4.87
CA SER A 12 -6.08 -7.71 5.06
C SER A 12 -4.92 -8.63 5.38
N GLY A 13 -5.08 -9.57 6.30
CA GLY A 13 -4.03 -10.54 6.58
C GLY A 13 -4.54 -11.74 7.36
N ASP A 14 -3.90 -12.88 7.15
CA ASP A 14 -4.22 -14.17 7.79
C ASP A 14 -3.21 -14.57 8.88
N GLY A 15 -2.34 -13.63 9.28
CA GLY A 15 -1.28 -13.84 10.26
C GLY A 15 0.07 -14.24 9.65
N SER A 16 0.10 -14.77 8.42
CA SER A 16 1.34 -15.09 7.71
C SER A 16 1.59 -14.17 6.52
N HIS A 17 0.53 -13.79 5.82
CA HIS A 17 0.58 -12.90 4.67
C HIS A 17 -0.30 -11.68 4.90
N PHE A 18 0.27 -10.50 4.72
CA PHE A 18 -0.44 -9.24 4.82
C PHE A 18 -0.59 -8.63 3.43
N GLN A 19 -1.77 -8.10 3.12
CA GLN A 19 -2.05 -7.36 1.91
C GLN A 19 -2.46 -5.95 2.30
N VAL A 20 -1.74 -4.96 1.77
CA VAL A 20 -2.04 -3.54 1.94
C VAL A 20 -2.45 -2.98 0.60
N ILE A 21 -3.66 -2.42 0.54
CA ILE A 21 -4.18 -1.69 -0.61
C ILE A 21 -4.25 -0.22 -0.21
N ALA A 22 -3.41 0.60 -0.83
CA ALA A 22 -3.41 2.04 -0.64
C ALA A 22 -4.13 2.71 -1.82
N VAL A 23 -5.10 3.58 -1.53
CA VAL A 23 -5.84 4.35 -2.53
C VAL A 23 -5.52 5.82 -2.36
N GLY A 24 -5.02 6.45 -3.42
CA GLY A 24 -4.41 7.77 -3.36
C GLY A 24 -4.31 8.45 -4.73
N GLU A 25 -4.80 9.68 -4.87
CA GLU A 25 -4.54 10.57 -6.01
C GLU A 25 -3.03 10.77 -6.23
N MET A 26 -2.24 10.67 -5.15
CA MET A 26 -0.78 10.75 -5.21
C MET A 26 -0.13 9.66 -6.08
N PHE A 27 -0.84 8.58 -6.39
CA PHE A 27 -0.35 7.53 -7.27
C PHE A 27 -0.61 7.83 -8.75
N ASP A 28 -1.39 8.87 -9.08
CA ASP A 28 -1.63 9.26 -10.45
C ASP A 28 -0.32 9.66 -11.15
N GLY A 29 -0.14 9.19 -12.39
CA GLY A 29 1.11 9.37 -13.14
C GLY A 29 2.33 8.58 -12.62
N MET A 30 2.23 7.82 -11.52
CA MET A 30 3.33 6.99 -11.02
C MET A 30 3.35 5.61 -11.69
N SER A 31 4.55 5.09 -11.98
CA SER A 31 4.72 3.71 -12.41
C SER A 31 4.39 2.74 -11.28
N ARG A 32 3.94 1.52 -11.62
CA ARG A 32 3.58 0.48 -10.64
C ARG A 32 4.66 0.23 -9.59
N VAL A 33 5.92 0.20 -10.01
CA VAL A 33 7.08 0.01 -9.12
C VAL A 33 7.24 1.19 -8.17
N LYS A 34 7.09 2.43 -8.67
CA LYS A 34 7.20 3.63 -7.84
C LYS A 34 6.08 3.72 -6.82
N LYS A 35 4.84 3.40 -7.21
CA LYS A 35 3.70 3.29 -6.29
C LYS A 35 4.01 2.32 -5.15
N GLN A 36 4.54 1.14 -5.46
CA GLN A 36 4.93 0.14 -4.46
C GLN A 36 6.06 0.64 -3.55
N GLN A 37 7.12 1.24 -4.09
CA GLN A 37 8.22 1.79 -3.28
C GLN A 37 7.74 2.87 -2.31
N THR A 38 6.86 3.76 -2.76
CA THR A 38 6.30 4.84 -1.94
C THR A 38 5.52 4.30 -0.74
N VAL A 39 4.74 3.23 -0.93
CA VAL A 39 3.99 2.58 0.16
C VAL A 39 4.88 1.67 1.01
N TYR A 40 5.88 1.04 0.40
CA TYR A 40 6.83 0.16 1.08
C TYR A 40 7.73 0.92 2.05
N GLY A 41 8.14 2.16 1.73
CA GLY A 41 9.00 3.00 2.58
C GLY A 41 8.58 3.04 4.06
N PRO A 42 7.36 3.51 4.39
CA PRO A 42 6.87 3.54 5.77
C PRO A 42 6.54 2.15 6.33
N LEU A 43 6.30 1.14 5.50
CA LEU A 43 6.04 -0.24 5.94
C LEU A 43 7.35 -0.98 6.28
N MET A 44 8.49 -0.55 5.73
CA MET A 44 9.79 -1.19 5.93
C MET A 44 10.18 -1.26 7.40
N GLU A 45 9.84 -0.23 8.19
CA GLU A 45 10.09 -0.20 9.64
C GLU A 45 9.34 -1.33 10.38
N TYR A 46 8.16 -1.72 9.91
CA TYR A 46 7.36 -2.79 10.51
C TYR A 46 7.75 -4.18 10.01
N ILE A 47 8.23 -4.28 8.77
CA ILE A 47 8.74 -5.54 8.19
C ILE A 47 10.08 -5.91 8.85
N ALA A 48 10.94 -4.92 9.10
CA ALA A 48 12.23 -5.11 9.75
C ALA A 48 12.10 -5.67 11.19
N ASP A 49 10.98 -5.44 11.86
CA ASP A 49 10.68 -5.97 13.20
C ASP A 49 10.30 -7.47 13.19
N ASN A 50 10.45 -8.16 12.05
CA ASN A 50 10.25 -9.60 11.86
C ASN A 50 8.86 -10.13 12.27
N ARG A 51 7.85 -9.24 12.36
CA ARG A 51 6.45 -9.59 12.67
C ARG A 51 5.65 -9.96 11.43
N ILE A 52 6.16 -9.66 10.24
CA ILE A 52 5.48 -9.85 8.95
C ILE A 52 6.37 -10.71 8.05
N HIS A 53 5.97 -11.96 7.80
CA HIS A 53 6.74 -12.88 6.95
C HIS A 53 6.66 -12.53 5.46
N ALA A 54 5.50 -12.04 5.00
CA ALA A 54 5.33 -11.56 3.63
C ALA A 54 4.24 -10.49 3.57
N VAL A 55 4.50 -9.41 2.83
CA VAL A 55 3.54 -8.33 2.58
C VAL A 55 3.37 -8.08 1.09
N SER A 56 2.14 -8.03 0.63
CA SER A 56 1.77 -7.64 -0.73
C SER A 56 1.20 -6.23 -0.72
N ILE A 57 1.84 -5.33 -1.46
CA ILE A 57 1.42 -3.94 -1.56
C ILE A 57 0.80 -3.70 -2.93
N LYS A 58 -0.41 -3.16 -2.92
CA LYS A 58 -1.11 -2.64 -4.08
C LYS A 58 -1.45 -1.18 -3.85
N ALA A 59 -1.28 -0.37 -4.88
CA ALA A 59 -1.50 1.05 -4.81
C ALA A 59 -2.28 1.49 -6.06
N TYR A 60 -3.39 2.18 -5.82
CA TYR A 60 -4.37 2.55 -6.84
C TYR A 60 -4.77 4.02 -6.71
N THR A 61 -5.09 4.67 -7.81
CA THR A 61 -5.82 5.94 -7.74
C THR A 61 -7.29 5.67 -7.34
N PRO A 62 -8.01 6.65 -6.78
CA PRO A 62 -9.44 6.52 -6.52
C PRO A 62 -10.24 6.12 -7.78
N ALA A 63 -9.83 6.63 -8.94
CA ALA A 63 -10.41 6.24 -10.22
C ALA A 63 -10.14 4.76 -10.57
N GLU A 64 -8.90 4.29 -10.41
CA GLU A 64 -8.54 2.87 -10.62
C GLU A 64 -9.26 1.94 -9.63
N TRP A 65 -9.46 2.39 -8.39
CA TRP A 65 -10.13 1.62 -7.34
C TRP A 65 -11.65 1.55 -7.57
N GLY A 66 -12.28 2.69 -7.88
CA GLY A 66 -13.71 2.75 -8.19
C GLY A 66 -14.09 1.96 -9.44
N ALA A 67 -13.20 1.86 -10.44
CA ALA A 67 -13.44 1.05 -11.64
C ALA A 67 -13.46 -0.47 -11.39
N ARG A 68 -13.12 -0.94 -10.18
CA ARG A 68 -13.11 -2.37 -9.81
C ARG A 68 -14.39 -2.84 -9.13
N SER A 69 -15.40 -1.97 -8.94
CA SER A 69 -16.70 -2.29 -8.33
C SER A 69 -17.65 -3.01 -9.28
#